data_AF-A0A965PP61-F1
#
_entry.id   AF-A0A965PP61-F1
#
_cell.length_a   1.000
_cell.length_b   1.000
_cell.length_c   1.000
_cell.angle_alpha   90.00
_cell.angle_beta   90.00
_cell.angle_gamma   90.00
#
_symmetry.space_group_name_H-M   'P 1'
#
loop_
_entity.id
_entity.type
_entity.pdbx_description
1 polymer ?
#
loop_
_entity_poly.entity_id
_entity_poly.type
_entity_poly.pdbx_seq_one_letter_code
_entity_poly.pdbx_strand_id
1 'polypeptide(L)'
;MAKYKLGKSALITAPGVILDNVVDVDINASGDEVDITVFGDTEKQIGCGLLDVTIEVTATYHTATRGQTGPVVVGGMESISCAVLDIKDKVSPKGRHEYTITYAPTQTAT
;
A
#
# COMPACT_ATOMS: atom_id res chain seq x y z
N MET A 1 2.14 -15.91 4.62
CA MET A 1 2.09 -14.54 4.08
C MET A 1 3.11 -13.72 4.84
N ALA A 2 4.07 -13.13 4.12
CA ALA A 2 4.99 -12.19 4.73
C ALA A 2 4.33 -10.81 4.74
N LYS A 3 4.40 -10.12 5.89
CA LYS A 3 3.93 -8.75 6.07
C LYS A 3 5.14 -7.83 6.20
N TYR A 4 5.21 -6.83 5.34
CA TYR A 4 6.32 -5.89 5.28
C TYR A 4 5.84 -4.50 5.65
N LYS A 5 6.34 -4.02 6.78
CA LYS A 5 6.02 -2.69 7.30
C LYS A 5 6.99 -1.67 6.73
N LEU A 6 6.48 -0.81 5.85
CA LEU A 6 7.32 0.17 5.16
C LEU A 6 7.40 1.49 5.91
N GLY A 7 6.33 1.83 6.63
CA GLY A 7 6.23 3.08 7.37
C GLY A 7 5.94 4.27 6.47
N LYS A 8 5.78 5.45 7.09
CA LYS A 8 5.48 6.72 6.39
C LYS A 8 6.48 7.10 5.29
N SER A 9 7.74 6.66 5.41
CA SER A 9 8.80 6.98 4.44
C SER A 9 8.71 6.18 3.14
N ALA A 10 7.77 5.23 3.03
CA ALA A 10 7.44 4.61 1.77
C ALA A 10 6.77 5.67 0.90
N LEU A 11 7.53 6.32 0.01
CA LEU A 11 6.99 7.21 -1.01
C LEU A 11 5.90 6.45 -1.78
N ILE A 12 4.64 6.74 -1.45
CA ILE A 12 3.48 6.03 -1.98
C ILE A 12 2.59 6.97 -2.77
N THR A 13 2.20 6.53 -3.96
CA THR A 13 1.12 7.12 -4.74
C THR A 13 0.05 6.06 -4.90
N ALA A 14 -1.18 6.35 -4.45
CA ALA A 14 -2.29 5.42 -4.53
C ALA A 14 -3.61 6.17 -4.77
N PRO A 15 -4.59 5.56 -5.46
CA PRO A 15 -5.83 6.24 -5.77
C PRO A 15 -6.58 6.62 -4.49
N GLY A 16 -6.89 7.91 -4.38
CA GLY A 16 -7.65 8.47 -3.27
C GLY A 16 -6.85 8.74 -2.00
N VAL A 17 -5.51 8.66 -2.03
CA VAL A 17 -4.64 8.98 -0.88
C VAL A 17 -3.57 9.98 -1.29
N ILE A 18 -3.33 10.97 -0.43
CA ILE A 18 -2.25 11.97 -0.60
C ILE A 18 -1.16 11.66 0.42
N LEU A 19 0.10 11.73 -0.01
CA LEU A 19 1.28 11.34 0.79
C LEU A 19 1.35 12.02 2.17
N ASP A 20 0.98 13.31 2.27
CA ASP A 20 0.99 14.05 3.54
C ASP A 20 0.06 13.47 4.61
N ASN A 21 -0.99 12.77 4.18
CA ASN A 21 -1.95 12.13 5.06
C ASN A 21 -1.56 10.69 5.44
N VAL A 22 -0.53 10.13 4.81
CA VAL A 22 -0.09 8.75 5.06
C VAL A 22 0.57 8.67 6.44
N VAL A 23 0.06 7.75 7.24
CA VAL A 23 0.56 7.40 8.57
C VAL A 23 1.42 6.14 8.49
N ASP A 24 0.97 5.15 7.73
CA ASP A 24 1.65 3.86 7.60
C ASP A 24 1.35 3.21 6.25
N VAL A 25 2.28 2.38 5.79
CA VAL A 25 2.15 1.57 4.58
C VAL A 25 2.65 0.18 4.89
N ASP A 26 1.78 -0.81 4.68
CA ASP A 26 2.08 -2.22 4.81
C ASP A 26 1.87 -2.91 3.46
N ILE A 27 2.75 -3.83 3.10
CA ILE A 27 2.55 -4.74 1.97
C ILE A 27 2.49 -6.16 2.50
N ASN A 28 1.41 -6.87 2.17
CA ASN A 28 1.28 -8.29 2.44
C ASN A 28 1.41 -9.02 1.10
N ALA A 29 2.38 -9.92 1.00
CA ALA A 29 2.58 -10.75 -0.18
C ALA A 29 2.62 -12.22 0.24
N SER A 30 1.97 -13.09 -0.54
CA SER A 30 2.21 -14.53 -0.50
C SER A 30 3.04 -14.92 -1.71
N GLY A 31 4.34 -15.10 -1.53
CA GLY A 31 5.21 -15.66 -2.56
C GLY A 31 6.44 -16.25 -1.88
N ASP A 32 7.00 -17.31 -2.47
CA ASP A 32 8.20 -17.97 -1.94
C ASP A 32 9.46 -17.08 -2.05
N GLU A 33 9.42 -16.02 -2.87
CA GLU A 33 10.49 -15.03 -3.02
C GLU A 33 9.91 -13.61 -3.08
N VAL A 34 10.14 -12.82 -2.04
CA VAL A 34 9.98 -11.35 -2.08
C VAL A 34 11.36 -10.79 -1.80
N ASP A 35 11.98 -10.20 -2.82
CA ASP A 35 13.27 -9.53 -2.66
C ASP A 35 13.03 -8.11 -2.15
N ILE A 36 13.53 -7.83 -0.94
CA ILE A 36 13.40 -6.52 -0.29
C ILE A 36 14.79 -5.98 -0.06
N THR A 37 15.17 -5.02 -0.89
CA THR A 37 16.38 -4.27 -0.66
C THR A 37 16.04 -3.00 0.11
N VAL A 38 16.43 -2.95 1.39
CA VAL A 38 16.33 -1.75 2.21
C VAL A 38 17.62 -0.94 2.03
N PHE A 39 17.60 0.05 1.14
CA PHE A 39 18.65 1.05 1.13
C PHE A 39 18.40 2.08 2.24
N GLY A 40 19.44 2.37 3.02
CA GLY A 40 19.41 3.43 4.02
C GLY A 40 18.98 4.75 3.38
N ASP A 41 18.08 5.45 4.06
CA ASP A 41 17.44 6.72 3.68
C ASP A 41 17.04 6.84 2.20
N THR A 42 15.90 6.21 1.88
CA THR A 42 14.65 6.85 1.39
C THR A 42 13.95 6.07 0.26
N GLU A 43 14.47 4.92 -0.18
CA GLU A 43 13.78 4.11 -1.19
C GLU A 43 13.85 2.61 -0.84
N LYS A 44 12.70 2.03 -0.48
CA LYS A 44 12.52 0.60 -0.25
C LYS A 44 11.95 -0.02 -1.52
N GLN A 45 12.78 -0.70 -2.30
CA GLN A 45 12.33 -1.43 -3.47
C GLN A 45 11.86 -2.84 -3.06
N ILE A 46 10.65 -3.20 -3.49
CA ILE A 46 10.02 -4.49 -3.21
C ILE A 46 9.66 -5.12 -4.55
N GLY A 47 10.34 -6.19 -4.92
CA GLY A 47 9.97 -6.98 -6.10
C GLY A 47 8.97 -8.06 -5.70
N CYS A 48 7.71 -7.93 -6.11
CA CYS A 48 6.71 -8.95 -5.82
C CYS A 48 6.70 -10.02 -6.92
N GLY A 49 6.98 -11.27 -6.54
CA GLY A 49 6.59 -12.44 -7.33
C GLY A 49 5.06 -12.55 -7.42
N LEU A 50 4.58 -13.16 -8.51
CA LEU A 50 3.21 -13.21 -9.08
C LEU A 50 2.03 -13.71 -8.19
N LEU A 51 2.09 -13.70 -6.86
CA LEU A 51 1.02 -14.26 -6.00
C LEU A 51 0.54 -13.30 -4.88
N ASP A 52 -0.78 -13.32 -4.66
CA ASP A 52 -1.64 -12.46 -3.81
C ASP A 52 -0.90 -11.37 -3.02
N VAL A 53 -0.77 -10.20 -3.67
CA VAL A 53 -0.25 -8.99 -3.04
C VAL A 53 -1.43 -8.12 -2.60
N THR A 54 -1.39 -7.64 -1.37
CA THR A 54 -2.27 -6.56 -0.91
C THR A 54 -1.42 -5.43 -0.31
N ILE A 55 -1.80 -4.20 -0.61
CA ILE A 55 -1.14 -3.00 -0.12
C ILE A 55 -2.13 -2.32 0.81
N GLU A 56 -1.77 -2.16 2.08
CA GLU A 56 -2.59 -1.47 3.08
C GLU A 56 -1.98 -0.09 3.35
N VAL A 57 -2.75 0.96 3.11
CA VAL A 57 -2.33 2.34 3.35
C VAL A 57 -3.18 2.91 4.46
N THR A 58 -2.54 3.24 5.58
CA THR A 58 -3.21 3.94 6.67
C THR A 58 -3.01 5.44 6.51
N ALA A 59 -4.11 6.18 6.39
CA ALA A 59 -4.11 7.63 6.20
C ALA A 59 -5.09 8.34 7.15
N THR A 60 -4.87 9.62 7.43
CA THR A 60 -5.83 10.44 8.20
C THR A 60 -7.00 10.96 7.39
N TYR A 61 -6.88 10.93 6.07
CA TYR A 61 -7.88 11.40 5.14
C TYR A 61 -7.72 10.67 3.82
N HIS A 62 -8.84 10.37 3.16
CA HIS A 62 -8.86 9.77 1.84
C HIS A 62 -10.09 10.22 1.04
N THR A 63 -9.99 10.10 -0.28
CA THR A 63 -11.11 10.19 -1.23
C THR A 63 -11.34 8.88 -1.97
N ALA A 64 -10.64 7.82 -1.55
CA ALA A 64 -10.75 6.49 -2.13
C ALA A 64 -12.18 5.94 -2.00
N THR A 65 -12.65 5.28 -3.05
CA THR A 65 -13.94 4.55 -3.06
C THR A 65 -13.69 3.07 -3.34
N ARG A 66 -14.48 2.18 -2.74
CA ARG A 66 -14.40 0.74 -3.01
C ARG A 66 -14.62 0.45 -4.49
N GLY A 67 -13.76 -0.36 -5.09
CA GLY A 67 -13.75 -0.66 -6.52
C GLY A 67 -13.09 0.40 -7.39
N GLN A 68 -12.64 1.53 -6.82
CA GLN A 68 -11.83 2.50 -7.56
C GLN A 68 -10.52 1.84 -8.00
N THR A 69 -10.24 1.95 -9.28
CA THR A 69 -8.99 1.48 -9.88
C THR A 69 -8.03 2.63 -10.12
N GLY A 70 -6.74 2.32 -10.08
CA GLY A 70 -5.70 3.29 -10.42
C GLY A 70 -4.30 2.73 -10.22
N PRO A 71 -3.28 3.43 -10.72
CA PRO A 71 -1.90 3.06 -10.48
C PRO A 71 -1.55 3.23 -9.00
N VAL A 72 -0.83 2.24 -8.45
CA VAL A 72 -0.20 2.30 -7.14
C VAL A 72 1.31 2.15 -7.32
N VAL A 73 2.05 3.09 -6.74
CA VAL A 73 3.52 3.12 -6.74
C VAL A 73 3.97 3.14 -5.28
N VAL A 74 4.88 2.24 -4.89
CA VAL A 74 5.44 2.19 -3.54
C VAL A 74 6.96 2.12 -3.62
N GLY A 75 7.67 3.06 -3.01
CA GLY A 75 9.11 2.94 -2.76
C GLY A 75 10.00 2.72 -4.00
N GLY A 76 9.63 3.30 -5.15
CA GLY A 76 10.38 3.13 -6.40
C GLY A 76 10.06 1.84 -7.18
N MET A 77 9.04 1.08 -6.76
CA MET A 77 8.48 -0.01 -7.57
C MET A 77 7.89 0.51 -8.88
N GLU A 78 7.82 -0.37 -9.88
CA GLU A 78 7.01 -0.12 -11.06
C GLU A 78 5.53 0.08 -10.66
N SER A 79 4.85 0.94 -11.41
CA SER A 79 3.44 1.23 -11.18
C SER A 79 2.57 -0.01 -11.39
N ILE A 80 1.94 -0.50 -10.33
CA ILE A 80 1.02 -1.64 -10.38
C ILE A 80 -0.41 -1.09 -10.51
N SER A 81 -1.18 -1.61 -11.47
CA SER A 81 -2.61 -1.30 -11.51
C SER A 81 -3.32 -2.04 -10.39
N CYS A 82 -3.99 -1.30 -9.50
CA CYS A 82 -4.69 -1.87 -8.35
C CYS A 82 -6.13 -1.37 -8.25
N ALA A 83 -6.97 -2.11 -7.53
CA ALA A 83 -8.31 -1.73 -7.11
C ALA A 83 -8.38 -1.61 -5.59
N VAL A 84 -9.16 -0.65 -5.11
CA VAL A 84 -9.54 -0.57 -3.69
C VAL A 84 -10.49 -1.73 -3.37
N LEU A 85 -10.04 -2.68 -2.57
CA LEU A 85 -10.85 -3.81 -2.11
C LEU A 85 -11.72 -3.44 -0.91
N ASP A 86 -11.14 -2.71 0.04
CA ASP A 86 -11.75 -2.41 1.32
C ASP A 86 -11.24 -1.09 1.90
N ILE A 87 -12.07 -0.46 2.73
CA ILE A 87 -11.75 0.77 3.45
C ILE A 87 -12.27 0.60 4.87
N LYS A 88 -11.35 0.54 5.83
CA LYS A 88 -11.67 0.44 7.25
C LYS A 88 -11.33 1.73 7.95
N ASP A 89 -12.18 2.20 8.84
CA ASP A 89 -11.89 3.31 9.74
C ASP A 89 -11.63 2.81 11.17
N LYS A 90 -10.79 3.53 11.88
CA LYS A 90 -10.59 3.37 13.31
C LYS A 90 -10.36 4.72 13.96
N VAL A 91 -10.83 4.89 15.18
CA VAL A 91 -10.49 6.04 16.00
C VAL A 91 -9.37 5.62 16.95
N SER A 92 -8.20 6.25 16.79
CA SER A 92 -7.09 6.01 17.70
C SER A 92 -7.44 6.46 19.12
N PRO A 93 -6.77 5.92 20.16
CA PRO A 93 -6.99 6.34 21.55
C PRO A 93 -6.78 7.85 21.81
N LYS A 94 -6.11 8.56 20.89
CA LYS A 94 -5.90 10.01 20.93
C LYS A 94 -6.99 10.81 20.19
N GLY A 95 -8.09 10.18 19.79
CA GLY A 95 -9.20 10.80 19.08
C GLY A 95 -8.94 11.09 17.60
N ARG A 96 -7.82 10.60 17.04
CA ARG A 96 -7.50 10.77 15.61
C ARG A 96 -8.20 9.67 14.80
N HIS A 97 -8.96 10.07 13.78
CA HIS A 97 -9.50 9.14 12.79
C HIS A 97 -8.38 8.68 11.84
N GLU A 98 -8.25 7.38 11.68
CA GLU A 98 -7.31 6.73 10.75
C GLU A 98 -8.11 5.79 9.86
N TYR A 99 -7.82 5.82 8.57
CA TYR A 99 -8.44 5.01 7.53
C TYR A 99 -7.40 4.08 6.94
N THR A 100 -7.63 2.78 6.99
CA THR A 100 -6.81 1.77 6.34
C THR A 100 -7.49 1.36 5.04
N ILE A 101 -6.84 1.67 3.91
CA ILE A 101 -7.33 1.38 2.57
C ILE A 101 -6.53 0.21 2.03
N THR A 102 -7.23 -0.85 1.65
CA THR A 102 -6.61 -2.07 1.11
C THR A 102 -6.73 -2.06 -0.41
N TYR A 103 -5.59 -2.10 -1.09
CA TYR A 103 -5.47 -2.22 -2.53
C TYR A 103 -5.02 -3.62 -2.91
N ALA A 104 -5.54 -4.16 -4.01
CA ALA A 104 -5.02 -5.37 -4.63
C ALA A 104 -4.76 -5.15 -6.11
N PRO A 105 -3.71 -5.77 -6.69
CA PRO A 105 -3.44 -5.72 -8.12
C PRO A 105 -4.64 -6.18 -8.93
N THR A 106 -4.91 -5.50 -10.05
CA THR A 106 -6.01 -5.79 -10.97
C THR A 106 -5.58 -6.52 -12.24
N GLN A 107 -4.30 -6.91 -12.37
CA GLN A 107 -3.85 -7.62 -13.56
C GLN A 107 -4.05 -9.13 -13.42
N THR A 108 -4.97 -9.64 -14.23
CA THR A 108 -4.91 -10.98 -14.82
C THR A 108 -3.55 -11.12 -15.51
N ALA A 109 -2.78 -12.16 -15.14
CA ALA A 109 -1.57 -12.52 -15.87
C ALA A 109 -1.86 -12.57 -17.38
N THR A 110 -1.03 -11.90 -18.18
CA THR A 110 -0.99 -12.14 -19.63
C THR A 110 0.09 -13.16 -19.91
#